data_AF-A0A8X6K7B4-F1
#
_entry.id   AF-A0A8X6K7B4-F1
#
_cell.length_a   1.000
_cell.length_b   1.000
_cell.length_c   1.000
_cell.angle_alpha   90.00
_cell.angle_beta   90.00
_cell.angle_gamma   90.00
#
_symmetry.space_group_name_H-M   'P 1'
#
loop_
_entity.id
_entity.type
_entity.pdbx_description
1 polymer ?
#
loop_
_entity_poly.entity_id
_entity_poly.type
_entity_poly.pdbx_seq_one_letter_code
_entity_poly.pdbx_strand_id
1 'polypeptide(L)'
;MIRRNATALEDWSKKVPQSQTHYADSLFYGGWAVVLFRFRCDIPSDVLKVKDVLTKHLGIVGPLSKDTLAKWNDAIAEIRADDGIRGSVNLYTHVYSSVTLSEIDSPMSLLKAIDKLKESVGSLGQPLFMNLEPLHDLNKKYPEVHENIEMLSELEKLDEMHDDVKVTLVSMRRWMAETLTDFDDDQEEKISNLLTTLNQCLKAFSGVGADVSLFKEMNHRILDKAYQAYLGGLEKGIATYNLAFRRLKEELDASCENTFLHKIRGLLRVYDHEVLKKEEVEGGLQECQKLCKEEDRCRSIGYAQHLSELDPATGLYLKKERQCWIYFRSTSTATVHTPNGLSGDLAIYDRRCY
;
A
#
# COMPACT_ATOMS: atom_id res chain seq x y z
N MET A 1 30.28 -1.42 24.97
CA MET A 1 31.57 -1.51 25.68
C MET A 1 32.43 -0.36 25.20
N ILE A 2 32.67 0.67 26.01
CA ILE A 2 33.60 1.75 25.64
C ILE A 2 35.00 1.14 25.54
N ARG A 3 35.70 1.32 24.42
CA ARG A 3 37.10 0.86 24.28
C ARG A 3 37.93 1.53 25.37
N ARG A 4 38.42 0.75 26.35
CA ARG A 4 39.24 1.25 27.48
C ARG A 4 40.54 1.92 27.07
N ASN A 5 40.95 1.77 25.81
CA ASN A 5 42.17 2.33 25.25
C ASN A 5 41.87 3.47 24.25
N ALA A 6 40.66 4.03 24.26
CA ALA A 6 40.36 5.21 23.47
C ALA A 6 41.13 6.40 24.06
N THR A 7 42.17 6.84 23.34
CA THR A 7 42.92 8.04 23.71
C THR A 7 42.03 9.25 23.44
N ALA A 8 41.93 10.16 24.42
CA ALA A 8 41.27 11.44 24.21
C ALA A 8 41.94 12.15 23.02
N LEU A 9 41.15 12.58 22.04
CA LEU A 9 41.68 13.28 20.89
C LEU A 9 42.04 14.71 21.33
N GLU A 10 43.32 14.93 21.64
CA GLU A 10 43.82 16.28 21.90
C GLU A 10 43.61 17.19 20.68
N ASP A 11 43.24 18.43 20.96
CA ASP A 11 42.94 19.45 19.96
C ASP A 11 41.86 19.03 18.93
N TRP A 12 40.93 18.15 19.31
CA TRP A 12 39.85 17.68 18.41
C TRP A 12 39.13 18.84 17.74
N SER A 13 38.90 19.92 18.48
CA SER A 13 38.16 21.06 17.96
C SER A 13 38.91 21.76 16.81
N LYS A 14 40.25 21.71 16.76
CA LYS A 14 41.03 22.26 15.64
C LYS A 14 40.97 21.36 14.39
N LYS A 15 40.64 20.07 14.57
CA LYS A 15 40.62 19.05 13.51
C LYS A 15 39.23 18.84 12.91
N VAL A 16 38.17 19.10 13.67
CA VAL A 16 36.78 18.96 13.21
C VAL A 16 36.32 20.24 12.51
N PRO A 17 35.93 20.18 11.22
CA PRO A 17 35.44 21.34 10.48
C PRO A 17 34.24 22.00 11.17
N GLN A 18 34.17 23.33 11.15
CA GLN A 18 33.07 24.09 11.76
C GLN A 18 31.71 23.84 11.08
N SER A 19 31.67 23.20 9.91
CA SER A 19 30.42 22.80 9.25
C SER A 19 29.79 21.53 9.84
N GLN A 20 30.48 20.82 10.74
CA GLN A 20 29.96 19.62 11.38
C GLN A 20 28.99 19.98 12.51
N THR A 21 27.94 19.16 12.68
CA THR A 21 26.83 19.46 13.59
C THR A 21 26.75 18.51 14.79
N HIS A 22 27.17 17.25 14.64
CA HIS A 22 27.06 16.23 15.69
C HIS A 22 28.36 15.45 15.87
N TYR A 23 28.53 14.87 17.05
CA TYR A 23 29.52 13.82 17.31
C TYR A 23 28.80 12.52 17.71
N ALA A 24 29.45 11.39 17.47
CA ALA A 24 28.96 10.12 17.96
C ALA A 24 29.23 10.01 19.47
N ASP A 25 28.19 10.15 20.27
CA ASP A 25 28.26 9.97 21.73
C ASP A 25 28.41 8.49 22.08
N SER A 26 27.58 7.65 21.46
CA SER A 26 27.64 6.22 21.66
C SER A 26 27.38 5.44 20.36
N LEU A 27 28.04 4.29 20.27
CA LEU A 27 27.91 3.35 19.18
C LEU A 27 27.52 1.99 19.77
N PHE A 28 26.37 1.48 19.34
CA PHE A 28 25.94 0.14 19.64
C PHE A 28 26.45 -0.79 18.54
N TYR A 29 27.28 -1.76 18.92
CA TYR A 29 27.82 -2.74 17.98
C TYR A 29 27.11 -4.08 18.12
N GLY A 30 27.03 -4.81 17.01
CA GLY A 30 26.47 -6.16 16.96
C GLY A 30 26.41 -6.68 15.53
N GLY A 31 25.47 -7.57 15.26
CA GLY A 31 25.12 -7.94 13.90
C GLY A 31 23.65 -8.23 13.77
N TRP A 32 23.16 -8.14 12.55
CA TRP A 32 21.78 -8.38 12.20
C TRP A 32 21.72 -9.24 10.94
N ALA A 33 20.64 -10.00 10.83
CA ALA A 33 20.29 -10.72 9.62
C ALA A 33 18.77 -10.68 9.44
N VAL A 34 18.35 -10.29 8.24
CA VAL A 34 16.96 -10.38 7.76
C VAL A 34 16.93 -11.45 6.67
N VAL A 35 16.12 -12.48 6.90
CA VAL A 35 15.93 -13.58 5.95
C VAL A 35 14.50 -13.52 5.44
N LEU A 36 14.35 -13.32 4.13
CA LEU A 36 13.07 -13.23 3.45
C LEU A 36 12.83 -14.52 2.67
N PHE A 37 11.81 -15.27 3.08
CA PHE A 37 11.29 -16.40 2.33
C PHE A 37 10.19 -15.92 1.39
N ARG A 38 10.44 -16.02 0.08
CA ARG A 38 9.52 -15.62 -0.97
C ARG A 38 8.90 -16.84 -1.61
N PHE A 39 7.60 -17.02 -1.39
CA PHE A 39 6.79 -18.02 -2.07
C PHE A 39 6.29 -17.44 -3.40
N ARG A 40 6.69 -18.06 -4.51
CA ARG A 40 6.20 -17.74 -5.85
C ARG A 40 5.23 -18.83 -6.28
N CYS A 41 3.99 -18.42 -6.56
CA CYS A 41 3.00 -19.30 -7.17
C CYS A 41 3.06 -19.11 -8.69
N ASP A 42 2.95 -20.19 -9.46
CA ASP A 42 2.81 -20.08 -10.91
C ASP A 42 1.48 -19.42 -11.30
N ILE A 43 0.45 -19.62 -10.48
CA ILE A 43 -0.88 -19.05 -10.69
C ILE A 43 -1.12 -17.94 -9.64
N PRO A 44 -1.33 -16.68 -10.05
CA PRO A 44 -1.50 -15.54 -9.14
C PRO A 44 -2.62 -15.68 -8.10
N SER A 45 -3.73 -16.35 -8.46
CA SER A 45 -4.85 -16.56 -7.54
C SER A 45 -4.52 -17.44 -6.33
N ASP A 46 -3.50 -18.30 -6.45
CA ASP A 46 -3.15 -19.27 -5.41
C ASP A 46 -2.41 -18.60 -4.25
N VAL A 47 -1.88 -17.39 -4.47
CA VAL A 47 -1.16 -16.60 -3.48
C VAL A 47 -1.98 -16.37 -2.21
N LEU A 48 -3.28 -16.09 -2.33
CA LEU A 48 -4.14 -15.86 -1.16
C LEU A 48 -4.27 -17.13 -0.31
N LYS A 49 -4.49 -18.29 -0.94
CA LYS A 49 -4.58 -19.57 -0.24
C LYS A 49 -3.26 -19.94 0.43
N VAL A 50 -2.14 -19.82 -0.29
CA VAL A 50 -0.80 -20.06 0.27
C VAL A 50 -0.55 -19.15 1.47
N LYS A 51 -0.91 -17.86 1.37
CA LYS A 51 -0.79 -16.91 2.49
C LYS A 51 -1.65 -17.32 3.68
N ASP A 52 -2.89 -17.75 3.45
CA ASP A 52 -3.81 -18.16 4.51
C ASP A 52 -3.28 -19.40 5.24
N VAL A 53 -2.77 -20.41 4.51
CA VAL A 53 -2.14 -21.60 5.09
C VAL A 53 -0.90 -21.23 5.90
N LEU A 54 -0.01 -20.40 5.35
CA LEU A 54 1.18 -19.92 6.08
C LEU A 54 0.79 -19.16 7.36
N THR A 55 -0.20 -18.28 7.28
CA THR A 55 -0.67 -17.48 8.41
C THR A 55 -1.33 -18.34 9.49
N LYS A 56 -2.12 -19.35 9.09
CA LYS A 56 -2.75 -20.32 9.99
C LYS A 56 -1.74 -21.07 10.84
N HIS A 57 -0.62 -21.49 10.24
CA HIS A 57 0.40 -22.29 10.93
C HIS A 57 1.44 -21.44 11.66
N LEU A 58 1.93 -20.37 11.03
CA LEU A 58 3.07 -19.58 11.53
C LEU A 58 2.63 -18.33 12.31
N GLY A 59 1.39 -17.89 12.14
CA GLY A 59 0.92 -16.59 12.61
C GLY A 59 1.43 -15.43 11.75
N ILE A 60 0.98 -14.22 12.07
CA ILE A 60 1.45 -12.98 11.41
C ILE A 60 2.78 -12.53 12.00
N VAL A 61 2.91 -12.65 13.34
CA VAL A 61 4.12 -12.31 14.09
C VAL A 61 4.32 -13.37 15.17
N GLY A 62 5.55 -13.80 15.37
CA GLY A 62 5.90 -14.73 16.44
C GLY A 62 7.40 -14.94 16.58
N PRO A 63 7.86 -15.44 17.73
CA PRO A 63 9.25 -15.82 17.90
C PRO A 63 9.58 -17.04 17.03
N LEU A 64 10.82 -17.07 16.51
CA LEU A 64 11.34 -18.26 15.85
C LEU A 64 11.84 -19.25 16.91
N SER A 65 11.26 -20.45 16.94
CA SER A 65 11.65 -21.54 17.84
C SER A 65 11.74 -22.86 17.08
N LYS A 66 12.13 -23.94 17.77
CA LYS A 66 12.09 -25.30 17.20
C LYS A 66 10.68 -25.70 16.76
N ASP A 67 9.64 -25.22 17.44
CA ASP A 67 8.24 -25.49 17.09
C ASP A 67 7.84 -24.81 15.78
N THR A 68 8.49 -23.69 15.43
CA THR A 68 8.27 -23.01 14.15
C THR A 68 8.65 -23.91 12.97
N LEU A 69 9.65 -24.80 13.13
CA LEU A 69 10.01 -25.76 12.09
C LEU A 69 8.89 -26.77 11.82
N ALA A 70 8.29 -27.31 12.88
CA ALA A 70 7.19 -28.27 12.76
C ALA A 70 6.00 -27.60 12.05
N LYS A 71 5.59 -26.43 12.54
CA LYS A 71 4.52 -25.62 11.94
C LYS A 71 4.80 -25.24 10.48
N TRP A 72 6.05 -24.93 10.15
CA TRP A 72 6.43 -24.67 8.77
C TRP A 72 6.28 -25.91 7.90
N ASN A 73 6.78 -27.07 8.35
CA ASN A 73 6.66 -28.31 7.60
C ASN A 73 5.19 -28.71 7.41
N ASP A 74 4.35 -28.51 8.43
CA ASP A 74 2.90 -28.71 8.36
C ASP A 74 2.27 -27.77 7.31
N ALA A 75 2.67 -26.50 7.29
CA ALA A 75 2.21 -25.54 6.29
C ALA A 75 2.62 -25.93 4.86
N ILE A 76 3.87 -26.35 4.65
CA ILE A 76 4.35 -26.81 3.34
C ILE A 76 3.64 -28.10 2.91
N ALA A 77 3.38 -29.02 3.84
CA ALA A 77 2.64 -30.23 3.57
C ALA A 77 1.18 -29.92 3.18
N GLU A 78 0.53 -29.00 3.91
CA GLU A 78 -0.83 -28.54 3.59
C GLU A 78 -0.87 -27.84 2.22
N ILE A 79 0.08 -26.96 1.90
CA ILE A 79 0.20 -26.31 0.59
C ILE A 79 0.35 -27.34 -0.55
N ARG A 80 1.11 -28.42 -0.33
CA ARG A 80 1.34 -29.45 -1.35
C ARG A 80 0.16 -30.42 -1.51
N ALA A 81 -0.66 -30.57 -0.48
CA ALA A 81 -1.81 -31.48 -0.47
C ALA A 81 -3.14 -30.79 -0.80
N ASP A 82 -3.18 -29.46 -0.84
CA ASP A 82 -4.38 -28.69 -1.16
C ASP A 82 -4.66 -28.70 -2.68
N ASP A 83 -5.65 -29.52 -3.09
CA ASP A 83 -6.14 -29.58 -4.48
C ASP A 83 -6.66 -28.23 -5.01
N GLY A 84 -6.90 -27.26 -4.13
CA GLY A 84 -7.26 -25.90 -4.46
C GLY A 84 -6.09 -25.02 -4.91
N ILE A 85 -4.84 -25.46 -4.73
CA ILE A 85 -3.62 -24.81 -5.24
C ILE A 85 -3.27 -25.49 -6.56
N ARG A 86 -3.49 -24.77 -7.65
CA ARG A 86 -3.52 -25.32 -9.02
C ARG A 86 -2.12 -25.32 -9.66
N GLY A 87 -1.28 -24.36 -9.30
CA GLY A 87 0.08 -24.19 -9.83
C GLY A 87 1.17 -24.71 -8.89
N SER A 88 2.42 -24.73 -9.35
CA SER A 88 3.53 -25.01 -8.45
C SER A 88 3.80 -23.82 -7.52
N VAL A 89 4.26 -24.12 -6.30
CA VAL A 89 4.68 -23.12 -5.32
C VAL A 89 6.18 -23.29 -5.08
N ASN A 90 6.96 -22.33 -5.56
CA ASN A 90 8.41 -22.31 -5.48
C ASN A 90 8.86 -21.39 -4.34
N LEU A 91 9.87 -21.82 -3.58
CA LEU A 91 10.45 -21.05 -2.49
C LEU A 91 11.78 -20.43 -2.92
N TYR A 92 11.93 -19.13 -2.71
CA TYR A 92 13.19 -18.41 -2.87
C TYR A 92 13.58 -17.77 -1.55
N THR A 93 14.88 -17.70 -1.26
CA THR A 93 15.37 -17.04 -0.06
C THR A 93 16.25 -15.85 -0.43
N HIS A 94 16.00 -14.71 0.19
CA HIS A 94 16.89 -13.56 0.18
C HIS A 94 17.43 -13.31 1.58
N VAL A 95 18.75 -13.18 1.70
CA VAL A 95 19.42 -12.95 2.98
C VAL A 95 20.11 -11.60 2.93
N TYR A 96 19.75 -10.72 3.85
CA TYR A 96 20.42 -9.46 4.11
C TYR A 96 21.06 -9.55 5.49
N SER A 97 22.37 -9.34 5.59
CA SER A 97 23.07 -9.54 6.85
C SER A 97 24.29 -8.63 6.93
N SER A 98 24.59 -8.16 8.13
CA SER A 98 25.85 -7.44 8.41
C SER A 98 27.08 -8.34 8.31
N VAL A 99 26.89 -9.66 8.38
CA VAL A 99 27.97 -10.65 8.30
C VAL A 99 27.64 -11.73 7.28
N THR A 100 28.66 -12.38 6.72
CA THR A 100 28.46 -13.53 5.85
C THR A 100 27.86 -14.69 6.64
N LEU A 101 26.71 -15.19 6.20
CA LEU A 101 26.07 -16.37 6.75
C LEU A 101 26.20 -17.54 5.77
N SER A 102 26.09 -18.76 6.28
CA SER A 102 25.93 -19.93 5.41
C SER A 102 24.63 -19.83 4.62
N GLU A 103 24.57 -20.50 3.47
CA GLU A 103 23.38 -20.56 2.64
C GLU A 103 22.14 -20.95 3.45
N ILE A 104 21.05 -20.19 3.25
CA ILE A 104 19.77 -20.38 3.93
C ILE A 104 18.73 -20.70 2.87
N ASP A 105 18.36 -21.96 2.74
CA ASP A 105 17.39 -22.48 1.77
C ASP A 105 16.08 -22.96 2.43
N SER A 106 16.10 -23.05 3.77
CA SER A 106 15.08 -23.70 4.56
C SER A 106 15.05 -23.16 5.99
N PRO A 107 13.93 -23.29 6.72
CA PRO A 107 13.89 -22.92 8.14
C PRO A 107 14.91 -23.66 9.01
N MET A 108 15.27 -24.90 8.65
CA MET A 108 16.29 -25.67 9.36
C MET A 108 17.67 -25.04 9.18
N SER A 109 18.02 -24.64 7.95
CA SER A 109 19.24 -23.87 7.69
C SER A 109 19.23 -22.51 8.37
N LEU A 110 18.05 -21.88 8.54
CA LEU A 110 17.89 -20.62 9.28
C LEU A 110 18.24 -20.77 10.76
N LEU A 111 17.76 -21.82 11.45
CA LEU A 111 18.14 -22.05 12.86
C LEU A 111 19.65 -22.23 13.00
N LYS A 112 20.28 -22.99 12.09
CA LYS A 112 21.73 -23.15 12.06
C LYS A 112 22.44 -21.82 11.80
N ALA A 113 21.90 -20.98 10.92
CA ALA A 113 22.44 -19.68 10.62
C ALA A 113 22.32 -18.71 11.82
N ILE A 114 21.28 -18.84 12.65
CA ILE A 114 21.13 -18.06 13.88
C ILE A 114 22.21 -18.41 14.90
N ASP A 115 22.50 -19.70 15.09
CA ASP A 115 23.58 -20.12 15.98
C ASP A 115 24.93 -19.60 15.48
N LYS A 116 25.19 -19.70 14.17
CA LYS A 116 26.40 -19.18 13.53
C LYS A 116 26.49 -17.66 13.54
N LEU A 117 25.37 -16.94 13.48
CA LEU A 117 25.36 -15.48 13.48
C LEU A 117 26.14 -14.95 14.70
N LYS A 118 25.91 -15.52 15.88
CA LYS A 118 26.61 -15.11 17.11
C LYS A 118 28.13 -15.28 17.00
N GLU A 119 28.59 -16.37 16.37
CA GLU A 119 30.01 -16.61 16.12
C GLU A 119 30.56 -15.64 15.07
N SER A 120 29.83 -15.43 13.98
CA SER A 120 30.20 -14.56 12.86
C SER A 120 30.24 -13.07 13.22
N VAL A 121 29.42 -12.61 14.17
CA VAL A 121 29.49 -11.25 14.71
C VAL A 121 30.79 -11.03 15.50
N GLY A 122 31.31 -12.06 16.14
CA GLY A 122 32.51 -11.97 16.98
C GLY A 122 32.29 -11.17 18.26
N SER A 123 33.38 -10.67 18.85
CA SER A 123 33.37 -10.04 20.18
C SER A 123 32.81 -8.62 20.21
N LEU A 124 32.84 -7.91 19.08
CA LEU A 124 32.35 -6.53 18.99
C LEU A 124 31.23 -6.38 17.95
N GLY A 125 31.36 -6.99 16.77
CA GLY A 125 30.41 -6.79 15.65
C GLY A 125 30.65 -5.51 14.85
N GLN A 126 29.65 -5.12 14.07
CA GLN A 126 29.59 -3.87 13.31
C GLN A 126 28.71 -2.83 14.02
N PRO A 127 28.93 -1.52 13.81
CA PRO A 127 28.01 -0.49 14.31
C PRO A 127 26.60 -0.70 13.74
N LEU A 128 25.61 -0.83 14.63
CA LEU A 128 24.20 -1.01 14.28
C LEU A 128 23.42 0.29 14.50
N PHE A 129 23.63 0.88 15.67
CA PHE A 129 22.97 2.11 16.07
C PHE A 129 24.00 3.11 16.56
N MET A 130 23.80 4.37 16.21
CA MET A 130 24.65 5.47 16.62
C MET A 130 23.77 6.52 17.27
N ASN A 131 24.10 6.88 18.51
CA ASN A 131 23.55 8.07 19.13
C ASN A 131 24.42 9.27 18.76
N LEU A 132 23.79 10.33 18.25
CA LEU A 132 24.45 11.55 17.86
C LEU A 132 24.04 12.66 18.82
N GLU A 133 25.02 13.40 19.33
CA GLU A 133 24.79 14.56 20.20
C GLU A 133 25.34 15.83 19.52
N PRO A 134 24.74 17.00 19.74
CA PRO A 134 25.18 18.24 19.12
C PRO A 134 26.61 18.63 19.51
N LEU A 135 27.44 18.99 18.52
CA LEU A 135 28.79 19.52 18.76
C LEU A 135 28.77 20.90 19.46
N HIS A 136 27.69 21.66 19.28
CA HIS A 136 27.51 22.97 19.90
C HIS A 136 27.55 22.89 21.44
N ASP A 137 27.00 21.82 22.01
CA ASP A 137 26.92 21.62 23.46
C ASP A 137 28.31 21.44 24.08
N LEU A 138 29.24 20.86 23.33
CA LEU A 138 30.65 20.76 23.72
C LEU A 138 31.43 22.05 23.44
N ASN A 139 31.12 22.74 22.34
CA ASN A 139 31.80 23.97 21.94
C ASN A 139 30.93 24.87 21.04
N LYS A 140 30.62 26.07 21.53
CA LYS A 140 29.74 27.05 20.88
C LYS A 140 30.19 27.56 19.51
N LYS A 141 31.40 27.21 19.05
CA LYS A 141 31.88 27.56 17.70
C LYS A 141 31.21 26.74 16.59
N TYR A 142 30.60 25.60 16.94
CA TYR A 142 29.84 24.78 16.00
C TYR A 142 28.40 25.31 15.89
N PRO A 143 27.70 25.05 14.77
CA PRO A 143 26.33 25.49 14.58
C PRO A 143 25.41 24.89 15.63
N GLU A 144 24.50 25.69 16.16
CA GLU A 144 23.39 25.20 16.95
C GLU A 144 22.44 24.41 16.04
N VAL A 145 21.91 23.31 16.54
CA VAL A 145 21.05 22.41 15.78
C VAL A 145 19.74 22.27 16.52
N HIS A 146 18.65 22.54 15.81
CA HIS A 146 17.29 22.32 16.30
C HIS A 146 16.56 21.44 15.30
N GLU A 147 15.83 20.46 15.80
CA GLU A 147 14.95 19.65 14.97
C GLU A 147 13.73 20.46 14.54
N ASN A 148 13.47 20.52 13.24
CA ASN A 148 12.28 21.18 12.72
C ASN A 148 11.07 20.23 12.77
N ILE A 149 10.27 20.34 13.83
CA ILE A 149 9.07 19.49 14.05
C ILE A 149 8.02 19.70 12.95
N GLU A 150 7.86 20.92 12.44
CA GLU A 150 6.91 21.20 11.34
C GLU A 150 7.31 20.42 10.08
N MET A 151 8.61 20.40 9.78
CA MET A 151 9.17 19.68 8.65
C MET A 151 9.04 18.17 8.78
N LEU A 152 9.10 17.63 10.00
CA LEU A 152 8.83 16.21 10.24
C LEU A 152 7.42 15.84 9.79
N SER A 153 6.41 16.63 10.15
CA SER A 153 5.02 16.37 9.74
C SER A 153 4.82 16.46 8.23
N GLU A 154 5.50 17.40 7.55
CA GLU A 154 5.45 17.48 6.09
C GLU A 154 6.14 16.27 5.44
N LEU A 155 7.30 15.84 5.95
CA LEU A 155 7.99 14.65 5.47
C LEU A 155 7.16 13.37 5.66
N GLU A 156 6.45 13.22 6.78
CA GLU A 156 5.52 12.10 7.01
C GLU A 156 4.41 12.04 5.96
N LYS A 157 3.76 13.17 5.66
CA LYS A 157 2.75 13.25 4.59
C LYS A 157 3.33 12.89 3.23
N LEU A 158 4.56 13.34 2.96
CA LEU A 158 5.24 13.05 1.70
C LEU A 158 5.59 11.56 1.58
N ASP A 159 5.96 10.93 2.69
CA ASP A 159 6.24 9.49 2.75
C ASP A 159 4.99 8.67 2.45
N GLU A 160 3.85 9.03 3.05
CA GLU A 160 2.55 8.40 2.74
C GLU A 160 2.20 8.50 1.24
N MET A 161 2.41 9.67 0.63
CA MET A 161 2.19 9.88 -0.81
C MET A 161 3.17 9.08 -1.68
N HIS A 162 4.43 9.01 -1.26
CA HIS A 162 5.45 8.24 -1.95
C HIS A 162 5.16 6.73 -1.90
N ASP A 163 4.69 6.23 -0.77
CA ASP A 163 4.26 4.84 -0.60
C ASP A 163 3.03 4.52 -1.45
N ASP A 164 2.02 5.39 -1.50
CA ASP A 164 0.87 5.25 -2.41
C ASP A 164 1.33 5.10 -3.87
N VAL A 165 2.24 5.96 -4.34
CA VAL A 165 2.79 5.88 -5.70
C VAL A 165 3.58 4.59 -5.92
N LYS A 166 4.46 4.20 -5.00
CA LYS A 166 5.26 2.98 -5.11
C LYS A 166 4.40 1.73 -5.17
N VAL A 167 3.48 1.58 -4.22
CA VAL A 167 2.58 0.44 -4.13
C VAL A 167 1.70 0.37 -5.37
N THR A 168 1.21 1.51 -5.85
CA THR A 168 0.41 1.59 -7.08
C THR A 168 1.22 1.19 -8.30
N LEU A 169 2.44 1.69 -8.47
CA LEU A 169 3.30 1.33 -9.60
C LEU A 169 3.61 -0.17 -9.63
N VAL A 170 3.90 -0.77 -8.48
CA VAL A 170 4.12 -2.23 -8.37
C VAL A 170 2.84 -2.99 -8.74
N SER A 171 1.69 -2.56 -8.21
CA SER A 171 0.39 -3.19 -8.49
C SER A 171 0.02 -3.10 -9.97
N MET A 172 0.28 -1.95 -10.59
CA MET A 172 0.01 -1.70 -12.00
C MET A 172 0.93 -2.52 -12.91
N ARG A 173 2.24 -2.56 -12.63
CA ARG A 173 3.19 -3.41 -13.37
C ARG A 173 2.82 -4.89 -13.27
N ARG A 174 2.39 -5.33 -12.09
CA ARG A 174 1.91 -6.68 -11.88
C ARG A 174 0.66 -6.96 -12.71
N TRP A 175 -0.34 -6.08 -12.65
CA TRP A 175 -1.56 -6.21 -13.44
C TRP A 175 -1.28 -6.29 -14.94
N MET A 176 -0.44 -5.40 -15.50
CA MET A 176 -0.07 -5.44 -16.91
C MET A 176 0.67 -6.72 -17.33
N ALA A 177 1.42 -7.34 -16.40
CA ALA A 177 2.10 -8.60 -16.68
C ALA A 177 1.20 -9.82 -16.55
N GLU A 178 0.09 -9.71 -15.81
CA GLU A 178 -0.83 -10.82 -15.51
C GLU A 178 -2.13 -10.76 -16.33
N THR A 179 -2.51 -9.59 -16.83
CA THR A 179 -3.74 -9.41 -17.61
C THR A 179 -3.65 -10.12 -18.96
N LEU A 180 -4.76 -10.71 -19.37
CA LEU A 180 -4.94 -11.38 -20.67
C LEU A 180 -5.81 -10.53 -21.61
N THR A 181 -6.16 -9.32 -21.20
CA THR A 181 -7.03 -8.42 -21.96
C THR A 181 -6.21 -7.69 -23.00
N ASP A 182 -6.64 -7.78 -24.26
CA ASP A 182 -6.10 -6.98 -25.34
C ASP A 182 -6.65 -5.55 -25.21
N PHE A 183 -5.74 -4.58 -25.09
CA PHE A 183 -6.10 -3.17 -24.99
C PHE A 183 -6.04 -2.51 -26.37
N ASP A 184 -6.97 -1.60 -26.63
CA ASP A 184 -6.89 -0.72 -27.80
C ASP A 184 -5.95 0.49 -27.54
N ASP A 185 -5.63 1.26 -28.58
CA ASP A 185 -4.69 2.38 -28.50
C ASP A 185 -5.11 3.43 -27.44
N ASP A 186 -6.41 3.72 -27.32
CA ASP A 186 -6.93 4.70 -26.35
C ASP A 186 -6.78 4.18 -24.91
N GLN A 187 -6.99 2.88 -24.71
CA GLN A 187 -6.81 2.21 -23.42
C GLN A 187 -5.32 2.12 -23.03
N GLU A 188 -4.45 1.78 -23.97
CA GLU A 188 -3.00 1.80 -23.77
C GLU A 188 -2.49 3.20 -23.43
N GLU A 189 -3.04 4.24 -24.07
CA GLU A 189 -2.69 5.64 -23.75
C GLU A 189 -3.05 5.98 -22.30
N LYS A 190 -4.24 5.60 -21.82
CA LYS A 190 -4.63 5.80 -20.42
C LYS A 190 -3.68 5.11 -19.44
N ILE A 191 -3.31 3.86 -19.72
CA ILE A 191 -2.35 3.08 -18.93
C ILE A 191 -0.98 3.78 -18.93
N SER A 192 -0.49 4.19 -20.10
CA SER A 192 0.78 4.88 -20.27
C SER A 192 0.83 6.22 -19.53
N ASN A 193 -0.26 6.99 -19.57
CA ASN A 193 -0.38 8.28 -18.89
C ASN A 193 -0.29 8.12 -17.37
N LEU A 194 -0.99 7.14 -16.79
CA LEU A 194 -0.91 6.86 -15.36
C LEU A 194 0.51 6.40 -14.95
N LEU A 195 1.14 5.50 -15.72
CA LEU A 195 2.52 5.07 -15.46
C LEU A 195 3.52 6.21 -15.53
N THR A 196 3.41 7.05 -16.56
CA THR A 196 4.29 8.20 -16.75
C THR A 196 4.20 9.13 -15.55
N THR A 197 2.98 9.39 -15.10
CA THR A 197 2.70 10.22 -13.93
C THR A 197 3.29 9.63 -12.65
N LEU A 198 3.10 8.32 -12.41
CA LEU A 198 3.69 7.62 -11.25
C LEU A 198 5.22 7.73 -11.24
N ASN A 199 5.89 7.53 -12.39
CA ASN A 199 7.34 7.65 -12.49
C ASN A 199 7.83 9.09 -12.27
N GLN A 200 7.08 10.09 -12.73
CA GLN A 200 7.39 11.51 -12.49
C GLN A 200 7.29 11.84 -10.99
N CYS A 201 6.26 11.35 -10.30
CA CYS A 201 6.12 11.49 -8.86
C CYS A 201 7.30 10.88 -8.11
N LEU A 202 7.69 9.63 -8.43
CA LEU A 202 8.85 8.97 -7.81
C LEU A 202 10.15 9.77 -8.00
N LYS A 203 10.34 10.36 -9.18
CA LYS A 203 11.50 11.21 -9.46
C LYS A 203 11.48 12.48 -8.59
N ALA A 204 10.31 13.10 -8.41
CA ALA A 204 10.17 14.28 -7.55
C ALA A 204 10.45 13.94 -6.08
N PHE A 205 9.89 12.85 -5.56
CA PHE A 205 10.14 12.38 -4.20
C PHE A 205 11.61 12.00 -3.95
N SER A 206 12.27 11.37 -4.93
CA SER A 206 13.70 11.07 -4.84
C SER A 206 14.56 12.32 -4.74
N GLY A 207 14.13 13.44 -5.38
CA GLY A 207 14.79 14.73 -5.25
C GLY A 207 14.69 15.32 -3.84
N VAL A 208 13.57 15.10 -3.15
CA VAL A 208 13.40 15.55 -1.76
C VAL A 208 14.41 14.87 -0.84
N GLY A 209 14.53 13.55 -0.90
CA GLY A 209 15.41 12.79 -0.01
C GLY A 209 16.90 13.16 -0.09
N ALA A 210 17.34 13.76 -1.19
CA ALA A 210 18.72 14.22 -1.36
C ALA A 210 19.00 15.59 -0.72
N ASP A 211 18.01 16.48 -0.72
CA ASP A 211 18.21 17.91 -0.43
C ASP A 211 17.58 18.37 0.89
N VAL A 212 16.77 17.53 1.52
CA VAL A 212 15.92 17.90 2.66
C VAL A 212 16.43 17.28 3.95
N SER A 213 16.53 18.08 5.01
CA SER A 213 17.06 17.67 6.32
C SER A 213 16.34 18.40 7.45
N LEU A 214 15.94 17.65 8.49
CA LEU A 214 15.29 18.19 9.70
C LEU A 214 16.14 19.20 10.48
N PHE A 215 17.44 19.27 10.18
CA PHE A 215 18.44 20.06 10.90
C PHE A 215 18.98 21.25 10.10
N LYS A 216 18.35 21.60 8.97
CA LYS A 216 18.72 22.73 8.11
C LYS A 216 17.51 23.60 7.82
N GLU A 217 17.75 24.87 7.50
CA GLU A 217 16.68 25.75 6.98
C GLU A 217 16.06 25.14 5.73
N MET A 218 14.72 25.12 5.73
CA MET A 218 13.94 24.39 4.74
C MET A 218 13.80 25.19 3.44
N ASN A 219 14.05 24.53 2.32
CA ASN A 219 13.62 25.01 1.02
C ASN A 219 12.24 24.43 0.70
N HIS A 220 11.17 25.10 1.16
CA HIS A 220 9.78 24.69 0.94
C HIS A 220 9.46 24.43 -0.54
N ARG A 221 10.15 25.13 -1.47
CA ARG A 221 9.94 24.95 -2.91
C ARG A 221 10.21 23.52 -3.38
N ILE A 222 11.07 22.77 -2.70
CA ILE A 222 11.37 21.36 -3.05
C ILE A 222 10.19 20.47 -2.65
N LEU A 223 9.66 20.66 -1.45
CA LEU A 223 8.46 19.94 -0.96
C LEU A 223 7.24 20.31 -1.79
N ASP A 224 6.99 21.59 -2.01
CA ASP A 224 5.87 22.08 -2.83
C ASP A 224 5.90 21.45 -4.23
N LYS A 225 7.07 21.36 -4.86
CA LYS A 225 7.19 20.69 -6.16
C LYS A 225 6.81 19.21 -6.11
N ALA A 226 7.19 18.50 -5.05
CA ALA A 226 6.85 17.09 -4.89
C ALA A 226 5.34 16.91 -4.62
N TYR A 227 4.74 17.76 -3.78
CA TYR A 227 3.29 17.78 -3.57
C TYR A 227 2.52 18.09 -4.84
N GLN A 228 2.96 19.11 -5.60
CA GLN A 228 2.31 19.48 -6.86
C GLN A 228 2.48 18.39 -7.93
N ALA A 229 3.61 17.68 -7.96
CA ALA A 229 3.77 16.54 -8.85
C ALA A 229 2.76 15.42 -8.54
N TYR A 230 2.55 15.13 -7.25
CA TYR A 230 1.58 14.14 -6.80
C TYR A 230 0.13 14.58 -7.09
N LEU A 231 -0.26 15.79 -6.68
CA LEU A 231 -1.63 16.28 -6.83
C LEU A 231 -1.98 16.58 -8.30
N GLY A 232 -1.03 17.12 -9.06
CA GLY A 232 -1.24 17.53 -10.45
C GLY A 232 -1.46 16.36 -11.41
N GLY A 233 -1.03 15.16 -11.03
CA GLY A 233 -1.24 13.95 -11.83
C GLY A 233 -2.47 13.13 -11.44
N LEU A 234 -3.22 13.53 -10.41
CA LEU A 234 -4.47 12.88 -10.03
C LEU A 234 -5.65 13.52 -10.74
N GLU A 235 -6.56 12.68 -11.24
CA GLU A 235 -7.83 13.17 -11.78
C GLU A 235 -8.66 13.86 -10.69
N LYS A 236 -9.48 14.83 -11.10
CA LYS A 236 -10.34 15.57 -10.17
C LYS A 236 -11.24 14.60 -9.39
N GLY A 237 -11.25 14.74 -8.08
CA GLY A 237 -12.06 13.90 -7.18
C GLY A 237 -11.42 12.55 -6.83
N ILE A 238 -10.21 12.26 -7.33
CA ILE A 238 -9.42 11.10 -6.90
C ILE A 238 -8.42 11.55 -5.84
N ALA A 239 -8.45 10.86 -4.69
CA ALA A 239 -7.60 11.22 -3.55
C ALA A 239 -6.20 10.59 -3.58
N THR A 240 -6.04 9.47 -4.28
CA THR A 240 -4.81 8.65 -4.26
C THR A 240 -4.58 7.97 -5.60
N TYR A 241 -3.33 7.68 -5.94
CA TYR A 241 -3.01 6.91 -7.14
C TYR A 241 -3.51 5.47 -7.04
N ASN A 242 -3.56 4.88 -5.84
CA ASN A 242 -4.14 3.55 -5.68
C ASN A 242 -5.60 3.51 -6.13
N LEU A 243 -6.38 4.54 -5.78
CA LEU A 243 -7.76 4.68 -6.24
C LEU A 243 -7.84 4.94 -7.76
N ALA A 244 -6.96 5.79 -8.32
CA ALA A 244 -6.88 6.02 -9.76
C ALA A 244 -6.65 4.71 -10.52
N PHE A 245 -5.67 3.92 -10.07
CA PHE A 245 -5.36 2.62 -10.65
C PHE A 245 -6.52 1.62 -10.52
N ARG A 246 -7.17 1.52 -9.36
CA ARG A 246 -8.33 0.62 -9.20
C ARG A 246 -9.47 0.99 -10.14
N ARG A 247 -9.75 2.29 -10.33
CA ARG A 247 -10.74 2.76 -11.30
C ARG A 247 -10.36 2.40 -12.72
N LEU A 248 -9.11 2.67 -13.11
CA LEU A 248 -8.61 2.30 -14.44
C LEU A 248 -8.74 0.79 -14.67
N LYS A 249 -8.33 -0.04 -13.72
CA LYS A 249 -8.49 -1.50 -13.82
C LYS A 249 -9.97 -1.89 -13.95
N GLU A 250 -10.86 -1.29 -13.17
CA GLU A 250 -12.31 -1.58 -13.24
C GLU A 250 -12.94 -1.14 -14.57
N GLU A 251 -12.41 -0.10 -15.20
CA GLU A 251 -12.84 0.33 -16.54
C GLU A 251 -12.39 -0.64 -17.64
N LEU A 252 -11.12 -1.05 -17.59
CA LEU A 252 -10.47 -1.70 -18.72
C LEU A 252 -10.52 -3.23 -18.66
N ASP A 253 -10.49 -3.81 -17.46
CA ASP A 253 -10.19 -5.24 -17.27
C ASP A 253 -10.99 -5.87 -16.12
N ALA A 254 -12.18 -5.34 -15.81
CA ALA A 254 -13.05 -6.02 -14.86
C ALA A 254 -13.98 -6.99 -15.57
N SER A 255 -13.90 -8.26 -15.17
CA SER A 255 -14.84 -9.30 -15.55
C SER A 255 -15.74 -9.60 -14.35
N CYS A 256 -17.05 -9.53 -14.55
CA CYS A 256 -18.02 -9.72 -13.48
C CYS A 256 -18.88 -10.95 -13.72
N GLU A 257 -19.07 -11.73 -12.66
CA GLU A 257 -20.08 -12.78 -12.62
C GLU A 257 -21.50 -12.18 -12.65
N ASN A 258 -22.48 -13.04 -12.97
CA ASN A 258 -23.91 -12.70 -12.91
C ASN A 258 -24.48 -12.86 -11.49
N THR A 259 -23.64 -12.67 -10.48
CA THR A 259 -23.96 -12.79 -9.05
C THR A 259 -23.64 -11.47 -8.34
N PHE A 260 -24.42 -11.18 -7.28
CA PHE A 260 -24.27 -9.97 -6.49
C PHE A 260 -23.82 -10.29 -5.06
N LEU A 261 -23.04 -9.38 -4.49
CA LEU A 261 -22.59 -9.38 -3.11
C LEU A 261 -23.71 -8.96 -2.15
N HIS A 262 -23.39 -8.99 -0.86
CA HIS A 262 -24.33 -8.64 0.21
C HIS A 262 -24.76 -7.17 0.13
N LYS A 263 -25.97 -6.92 0.65
CA LYS A 263 -26.60 -5.60 0.71
C LYS A 263 -25.75 -4.61 1.52
N ILE A 264 -25.41 -3.46 0.95
CA ILE A 264 -24.76 -2.32 1.63
C ILE A 264 -25.75 -1.15 1.69
N ARG A 265 -25.88 -0.46 2.82
CA ARG A 265 -26.85 0.64 2.96
C ARG A 265 -26.30 1.94 2.35
N GLY A 266 -27.12 2.63 1.55
CA GLY A 266 -26.77 3.92 0.94
C GLY A 266 -26.84 3.91 -0.59
N LEU A 267 -26.20 4.90 -1.22
CA LEU A 267 -26.01 5.03 -2.67
C LEU A 267 -24.56 5.38 -3.01
N LEU A 268 -24.12 5.04 -4.22
CA LEU A 268 -22.79 5.41 -4.69
C LEU A 268 -22.77 6.86 -5.16
N ARG A 269 -21.77 7.60 -4.70
CA ARG A 269 -21.43 8.93 -5.23
C ARG A 269 -20.53 8.75 -6.44
N VAL A 270 -21.11 8.95 -7.62
CA VAL A 270 -20.45 8.77 -8.92
C VAL A 270 -20.78 9.94 -9.85
N TYR A 271 -20.04 10.08 -10.93
CA TYR A 271 -20.34 11.06 -11.98
C TYR A 271 -21.54 10.64 -12.83
N ASP A 272 -22.16 11.59 -13.53
CA ASP A 272 -23.37 11.32 -14.33
C ASP A 272 -23.15 10.26 -15.42
N HIS A 273 -21.93 10.16 -15.96
CA HIS A 273 -21.57 9.16 -16.97
C HIS A 273 -21.24 7.76 -16.39
N GLU A 274 -21.23 7.64 -15.06
CA GLU A 274 -20.93 6.43 -14.29
C GLU A 274 -22.20 5.78 -13.70
N VAL A 275 -23.38 6.34 -14.00
CA VAL A 275 -24.67 5.83 -13.52
C VAL A 275 -25.76 5.96 -14.59
N LEU A 276 -26.60 4.94 -14.69
CA LEU A 276 -27.89 5.02 -15.38
C LEU A 276 -29.01 4.93 -14.34
N LYS A 277 -29.82 5.98 -14.27
CA LYS A 277 -31.06 5.97 -13.47
C LYS A 277 -32.16 5.32 -14.31
N LYS A 278 -32.73 4.22 -13.82
CA LYS A 278 -33.83 3.50 -14.50
C LYS A 278 -35.21 3.83 -13.93
N GLU A 279 -35.25 4.66 -12.89
CA GLU A 279 -36.49 5.05 -12.18
C GLU A 279 -37.24 3.83 -11.63
N GLU A 280 -38.57 3.79 -11.77
CA GLU A 280 -39.42 2.72 -11.25
C GLU A 280 -39.30 1.44 -12.09
N VAL A 281 -38.86 0.34 -11.47
CA VAL A 281 -38.77 -1.00 -12.09
C VAL A 281 -39.89 -1.91 -11.60
N GLU A 282 -40.71 -2.46 -12.51
CA GLU A 282 -41.92 -3.22 -12.17
C GLU A 282 -41.62 -4.50 -11.36
N GLY A 283 -40.58 -5.25 -11.73
CA GLY A 283 -40.11 -6.47 -11.10
C GLY A 283 -39.18 -6.27 -9.90
N GLY A 284 -39.06 -5.03 -9.41
CA GLY A 284 -38.30 -4.70 -8.21
C GLY A 284 -36.80 -5.03 -8.31
N LEU A 285 -36.21 -5.51 -7.21
CA LEU A 285 -34.76 -5.78 -7.15
C LEU A 285 -34.29 -6.76 -8.23
N GLN A 286 -35.09 -7.79 -8.53
CA GLN A 286 -34.72 -8.80 -9.52
C GLN A 286 -34.63 -8.22 -10.93
N GLU A 287 -35.53 -7.30 -11.28
CA GLU A 287 -35.46 -6.59 -12.55
C GLU A 287 -34.27 -5.64 -12.59
N CYS A 288 -33.99 -4.89 -11.52
CA CYS A 288 -32.80 -4.04 -11.45
C CYS A 288 -31.49 -4.84 -11.65
N GLN A 289 -31.40 -6.02 -11.02
CA GLN A 289 -30.28 -6.95 -11.22
C GLN A 289 -30.21 -7.47 -12.67
N LYS A 290 -31.35 -7.74 -13.30
CA LYS A 290 -31.40 -8.16 -14.71
C LYS A 290 -30.90 -7.06 -15.63
N LEU A 291 -31.38 -5.83 -15.47
CA LEU A 291 -30.95 -4.68 -16.27
C LEU A 291 -29.45 -4.43 -16.15
N CYS A 292 -28.88 -4.62 -14.96
CA CYS A 292 -27.44 -4.55 -14.76
C CYS A 292 -26.67 -5.67 -15.48
N LYS A 293 -27.22 -6.89 -15.57
CA LYS A 293 -26.57 -7.99 -16.32
C LYS A 293 -26.59 -7.78 -17.84
N GLU A 294 -27.56 -7.02 -18.34
CA GLU A 294 -27.69 -6.66 -19.75
C GLU A 294 -26.77 -5.48 -20.13
N GLU A 295 -26.22 -4.78 -19.14
CA GLU A 295 -25.30 -3.67 -19.33
C GLU A 295 -23.88 -4.13 -18.99
N ASP A 296 -23.05 -4.30 -20.02
CA ASP A 296 -21.69 -4.85 -19.90
C ASP A 296 -20.82 -4.07 -18.92
N ARG A 297 -21.03 -2.75 -18.82
CA ARG A 297 -20.30 -1.85 -17.92
C ARG A 297 -20.79 -1.92 -16.48
N CYS A 298 -21.92 -2.58 -16.20
CA CYS A 298 -22.48 -2.57 -14.85
C CYS A 298 -21.56 -3.29 -13.87
N ARG A 299 -21.23 -2.59 -12.78
CA ARG A 299 -20.42 -3.08 -11.65
C ARG A 299 -21.21 -3.20 -10.37
N SER A 300 -22.22 -2.36 -10.18
CA SER A 300 -23.13 -2.45 -9.03
C SER A 300 -24.50 -1.89 -9.36
N ILE A 301 -25.47 -2.17 -8.49
CA ILE A 301 -26.79 -1.54 -8.55
C ILE A 301 -27.09 -0.83 -7.24
N GLY A 302 -27.78 0.31 -7.34
CA GLY A 302 -28.56 0.88 -6.27
C GLY A 302 -30.01 0.44 -6.42
N TYR A 303 -30.66 0.09 -5.32
CA TYR A 303 -32.08 -0.22 -5.31
C TYR A 303 -32.75 0.29 -4.02
N ALA A 304 -33.96 0.83 -4.16
CA ALA A 304 -34.84 1.14 -3.05
C ALA A 304 -36.26 0.69 -3.37
N GLN A 305 -36.86 -0.09 -2.47
CA GLN A 305 -38.27 -0.45 -2.60
C GLN A 305 -39.15 0.77 -2.29
N HIS A 306 -38.77 1.55 -1.28
CA HIS A 306 -39.46 2.76 -0.88
C HIS A 306 -38.46 3.90 -0.66
N LEU A 307 -38.69 5.00 -1.35
CA LEU A 307 -37.87 6.20 -1.28
C LEU A 307 -38.76 7.41 -1.04
N SER A 308 -38.38 8.26 -0.11
CA SER A 308 -38.96 9.59 0.07
C SER A 308 -37.91 10.62 -0.28
N GLU A 309 -38.21 11.46 -1.27
CA GLU A 309 -37.34 12.50 -1.80
C GLU A 309 -37.99 13.86 -1.58
N LEU A 310 -37.25 14.81 -0.99
CA LEU A 310 -37.71 16.18 -0.84
C LEU A 310 -37.69 16.88 -2.19
N ASP A 311 -38.85 17.31 -2.68
CA ASP A 311 -38.95 18.20 -3.83
C ASP A 311 -38.59 19.64 -3.40
N PRO A 312 -37.47 20.21 -3.88
CA PRO A 312 -37.05 21.54 -3.48
C PRO A 312 -37.97 22.66 -4.00
N ALA A 313 -38.76 22.41 -5.06
CA ALA A 313 -39.67 23.42 -5.61
C ALA A 313 -40.93 23.57 -4.74
N THR A 314 -41.43 22.46 -4.19
CA THR A 314 -42.68 22.43 -3.41
C THR A 314 -42.44 22.32 -1.91
N GLY A 315 -41.25 21.89 -1.47
CA GLY A 315 -40.93 21.57 -0.09
C GLY A 315 -41.62 20.30 0.43
N LEU A 316 -42.26 19.51 -0.44
CA LEU A 316 -42.98 18.29 -0.09
C LEU A 316 -42.12 17.05 -0.33
N TYR A 317 -42.32 16.02 0.49
CA TYR A 317 -41.71 14.71 0.27
C TYR A 317 -42.53 13.90 -0.73
N LEU A 318 -41.93 13.58 -1.87
CA LEU A 318 -42.49 12.69 -2.87
C LEU A 318 -42.10 11.26 -2.52
N LYS A 319 -43.11 10.37 -2.46
CA LYS A 319 -42.89 8.94 -2.33
C LYS A 319 -42.65 8.36 -3.71
N LYS A 320 -41.52 7.68 -3.87
CA LYS A 320 -41.13 6.91 -5.05
C LYS A 320 -40.98 5.46 -4.64
N GLU A 321 -41.44 4.56 -5.50
CA GLU A 321 -41.35 3.13 -5.26
C GLU A 321 -40.41 2.47 -6.27
N ARG A 322 -39.79 1.37 -5.87
CA ARG A 322 -38.98 0.48 -6.74
C ARG A 322 -37.95 1.22 -7.60
N GLN A 323 -37.20 2.14 -7.00
CA GLN A 323 -36.20 2.94 -7.71
C GLN A 323 -34.91 2.15 -7.96
N CYS A 324 -34.39 2.20 -9.19
CA CYS A 324 -33.19 1.48 -9.62
C CYS A 324 -32.11 2.41 -10.20
N TRP A 325 -30.86 2.16 -9.79
CA TRP A 325 -29.65 2.79 -10.33
C TRP A 325 -28.70 1.69 -10.80
N ILE A 326 -28.18 1.80 -12.01
CA ILE A 326 -27.13 0.93 -12.54
C ILE A 326 -25.84 1.72 -12.49
N TYR A 327 -24.86 1.24 -11.73
CA TYR A 327 -23.57 1.91 -11.57
C TYR A 327 -22.48 1.18 -12.33
N PHE A 328 -21.59 1.95 -12.94
CA PHE A 328 -20.37 1.45 -13.60
C PHE A 328 -19.16 1.45 -12.66
N ARG A 329 -19.42 1.65 -11.37
CA ARG A 329 -18.46 1.60 -10.27
C ARG A 329 -18.98 0.69 -9.17
N SER A 330 -18.06 0.09 -8.46
CA SER A 330 -18.29 -0.67 -7.24
C SER A 330 -18.07 0.20 -5.99
N THR A 331 -18.44 -0.34 -4.83
CA THR A 331 -18.12 0.28 -3.53
C THR A 331 -16.62 0.35 -3.24
N SER A 332 -15.79 -0.36 -4.02
CA SER A 332 -14.33 -0.32 -3.87
C SER A 332 -13.66 0.91 -4.50
N THR A 333 -14.35 1.58 -5.42
CA THR A 333 -13.83 2.73 -6.18
C THR A 333 -14.72 3.98 -6.11
N ALA A 334 -15.92 3.85 -5.55
CA ALA A 334 -16.85 4.94 -5.30
C ALA A 334 -17.24 5.03 -3.82
N THR A 335 -17.51 6.24 -3.36
CA THR A 335 -17.89 6.49 -1.96
C THR A 335 -19.38 6.22 -1.75
N VAL A 336 -19.71 5.44 -0.73
CA VAL A 336 -21.09 5.26 -0.27
C VAL A 336 -21.53 6.49 0.52
N HIS A 337 -22.73 6.97 0.24
CA HIS A 337 -23.34 8.09 0.95
C HIS A 337 -24.85 7.92 1.10
N THR A 338 -25.45 8.67 2.02
CA THR A 338 -26.90 8.83 2.11
C THR A 338 -27.21 10.29 1.74
N PRO A 339 -27.80 10.56 0.57
CA PRO A 339 -28.04 11.93 0.15
C PRO A 339 -28.98 12.67 1.10
N ASN A 340 -28.71 13.96 1.33
CA ASN A 340 -29.61 14.80 2.12
C ASN A 340 -30.97 14.93 1.42
N GLY A 341 -32.06 14.85 2.19
CA GLY A 341 -33.42 14.92 1.65
C GLY A 341 -33.93 13.62 1.04
N LEU A 342 -33.10 12.57 0.99
CA LEU A 342 -33.49 11.22 0.60
C LEU A 342 -33.55 10.32 1.84
N SER A 343 -34.67 9.65 2.06
CA SER A 343 -34.86 8.67 3.13
C SER A 343 -35.58 7.43 2.62
N GLY A 344 -35.28 6.27 3.18
CA GLY A 344 -35.84 5.01 2.70
C GLY A 344 -34.91 3.82 2.91
N ASP A 345 -35.19 2.74 2.19
CA ASP A 345 -34.47 1.46 2.25
C ASP A 345 -33.40 1.30 1.16
N LEU A 346 -32.77 2.43 0.80
CA LEU A 346 -31.66 2.56 -0.14
C LEU A 346 -30.55 1.54 0.13
N ALA A 347 -30.19 0.81 -0.91
CA ALA A 347 -29.20 -0.24 -0.82
C ALA A 347 -28.39 -0.40 -2.10
N ILE A 348 -27.12 -0.76 -1.95
CA ILE A 348 -26.19 -1.09 -3.02
C ILE A 348 -25.94 -2.60 -3.01
N TYR A 349 -25.81 -3.15 -4.21
CA TYR A 349 -25.41 -4.53 -4.45
C TYR A 349 -24.31 -4.52 -5.51
N ASP A 350 -23.07 -4.76 -5.09
CA ASP A 350 -21.94 -4.92 -6.01
C ASP A 350 -22.04 -6.27 -6.74
N ARG A 351 -21.67 -6.32 -8.01
CA ARG A 351 -21.41 -7.59 -8.69
C ARG A 351 -20.13 -8.21 -8.15
N ARG A 352 -20.03 -9.54 -8.23
CA ARG A 352 -18.74 -10.21 -8.01
C ARG A 352 -17.88 -10.03 -9.25
N CYS A 353 -16.80 -9.27 -9.14
CA CYS A 353 -15.85 -9.02 -10.22
C CYS A 353 -14.43 -9.36 -9.79
N TYR A 354 -13.57 -9.76 -10.73
CA TYR A 354 -12.16 -10.14 -10.51
C TYR A 354 -11.20 -9.31 -11.37
#